data_AF-D2KXM8-F1
#
_entry.id   AF-D2KXM8-F1
#
_cell.length_a   1.000
_cell.length_b   1.000
_cell.length_c   1.000
_cell.angle_alpha   90.00
_cell.angle_beta   90.00
_cell.angle_gamma   90.00
#
_symmetry.space_group_name_H-M   'P 1'
#
loop_
_entity.id
_entity.type
_entity.pdbx_description
1 polymer ?
#
loop_
_entity_poly.entity_id
_entity_poly.type
_entity_poly.pdbx_seq_one_letter_code
_entity_poly.pdbx_strand_id
1 'polypeptide(L)'
;SQANEALCKKDGGVCSCNNNKNSVDCSYKKLTAIPSNIPADTKKLVLNYNKLRELEPTAFHSLSKLTYLSLTGNKLQALPIGVFDQLVNLTDLRLNRNQLTSLPPGIFDKLTKLTRLDLDRNQLESLPQGIFDKLTKLTDLRLSSNKLQSLPNGVFDKLTQLGTLYLNDNQLRSVPKEAFDNLQNIKDLRLEENPWDCSCRDILYLRNWIREKQGNVSNIEAAECAVDNKAVLEITEKDAASDCVSPNTTTAIPIGTMTPASVIYDDIHEIKVP
;
A
#
# COMPACT_ATOMS: atom_id res chain seq x y z
N SER A 1 -22.44 13.94 14.99
CA SER A 1 -21.98 14.76 16.11
C SER A 1 -21.46 13.85 17.21
N GLN A 2 -20.14 13.59 17.25
CA GLN A 2 -19.46 12.78 18.30
C GLN A 2 -18.33 13.59 18.95
N ALA A 3 -18.43 14.92 18.94
CA ALA A 3 -17.30 15.80 19.29
C ALA A 3 -16.98 15.86 20.80
N ASN A 4 -17.78 15.24 21.67
CA ASN A 4 -17.60 15.31 23.13
C ASN A 4 -17.64 13.94 23.84
N GLU A 5 -17.55 12.83 23.11
CA GLU A 5 -17.47 11.52 23.74
C GLU A 5 -16.03 11.25 24.20
N ALA A 6 -15.88 10.81 25.45
CA ALA A 6 -14.59 10.39 25.96
C ALA A 6 -13.99 9.31 25.05
N LEU A 7 -12.67 9.36 24.81
CA LEU A 7 -12.00 8.36 23.98
C LEU A 7 -11.90 7.02 24.71
N CYS A 8 -11.41 7.09 25.95
CA CYS A 8 -10.96 5.95 26.72
C CYS A 8 -12.07 5.38 27.58
N LYS A 9 -12.18 4.05 27.65
CA LYS A 9 -13.18 3.34 28.49
C LYS A 9 -13.22 3.79 29.94
N LYS A 10 -12.07 4.09 30.54
CA LYS A 10 -11.96 4.60 31.92
C LYS A 10 -12.67 5.94 32.12
N ASP A 11 -12.84 6.71 31.05
CA ASP A 11 -13.44 8.04 31.04
C ASP A 11 -14.86 8.02 30.41
N GLY A 12 -15.43 6.82 30.17
CA GLY A 12 -16.75 6.64 29.52
C GLY A 12 -16.71 6.41 28.01
N GLY A 13 -15.53 6.24 27.42
CA GLY A 13 -15.33 6.02 25.99
C GLY A 13 -15.38 4.58 25.51
N VAL A 14 -15.19 4.38 24.20
CA VAL A 14 -15.23 3.02 23.59
C VAL A 14 -13.86 2.38 23.41
N CYS A 15 -12.79 3.17 23.35
CA CYS A 15 -11.44 2.69 23.08
C CYS A 15 -10.72 2.29 24.37
N SER A 16 -9.81 1.32 24.26
CA SER A 16 -8.95 0.90 25.37
C SER A 16 -7.67 1.72 25.32
N CYS A 17 -7.36 2.46 26.38
CA CYS A 17 -6.17 3.31 26.45
C CYS A 17 -5.21 2.80 27.53
N ASN A 18 -3.91 2.75 27.21
CA ASN A 18 -2.85 2.46 28.16
C ASN A 18 -1.89 3.65 28.24
N ASN A 19 -2.01 4.41 29.33
CA ASN A 19 -1.20 5.61 29.55
C ASN A 19 0.29 5.30 29.75
N ASN A 20 0.66 4.16 30.34
CA ASN A 20 2.06 3.81 30.56
C ASN A 20 2.79 3.47 29.26
N LYS A 21 2.04 3.09 28.22
CA LYS A 21 2.57 2.69 26.90
C LYS A 21 2.20 3.67 25.79
N ASN A 22 1.52 4.78 26.11
CA ASN A 22 0.95 5.73 25.16
C ASN A 22 0.24 5.02 23.99
N SER A 23 -0.64 4.06 24.31
CA SER A 23 -1.32 3.26 23.29
C SER A 23 -2.83 3.39 23.36
N VAL A 24 -3.46 3.54 22.20
CA VAL A 24 -4.91 3.61 22.02
C VAL A 24 -5.33 2.47 21.10
N ASP A 25 -6.23 1.62 21.59
CA ASP A 25 -6.83 0.53 20.83
C ASP A 25 -8.35 0.71 20.72
N CYS A 26 -8.76 1.07 19.52
CA CYS A 26 -10.14 1.28 19.09
C CYS A 26 -10.62 0.14 18.17
N SER A 27 -10.06 -1.06 18.28
CA SER A 27 -10.43 -2.18 17.41
C SER A 27 -11.83 -2.73 17.71
N TYR A 28 -12.53 -3.17 16.65
CA TYR A 28 -13.87 -3.77 16.73
C TYR A 28 -14.93 -2.89 17.42
N LYS A 29 -14.82 -1.56 17.29
CA LYS A 29 -15.76 -0.61 17.89
C LYS A 29 -16.84 -0.12 16.93
N LYS A 30 -16.90 -0.70 15.72
CA LYS A 30 -17.83 -0.34 14.64
C LYS A 30 -17.70 1.14 14.23
N LEU A 31 -16.52 1.76 14.44
CA LEU A 31 -16.29 3.16 14.13
C LEU A 31 -16.47 3.44 12.65
N THR A 32 -17.11 4.56 12.33
CA THR A 32 -17.25 5.06 10.95
C THR A 32 -16.33 6.26 10.68
N ALA A 33 -15.76 6.86 11.73
CA ALA A 33 -14.77 7.93 11.67
C ALA A 33 -13.69 7.72 12.74
N ILE A 34 -12.54 8.36 12.57
CA ILE A 34 -11.46 8.35 13.57
C ILE A 34 -11.86 9.28 14.74
N PRO A 35 -11.70 8.87 16.00
CA PRO A 35 -11.92 9.75 17.14
C PRO A 35 -11.01 10.98 17.08
N SER A 36 -11.57 12.18 17.26
CA SER A 36 -10.84 13.46 17.16
C SER A 36 -9.96 13.76 18.36
N ASN A 37 -10.22 13.12 19.51
CA ASN A 37 -9.58 13.37 20.80
C ASN A 37 -8.48 12.36 21.15
N ILE A 38 -7.80 11.79 20.14
CA ILE A 38 -6.62 10.93 20.35
C ILE A 38 -5.46 11.77 20.93
N PRO A 39 -4.85 11.37 22.06
CA PRO A 39 -3.73 12.10 22.65
C PRO A 39 -2.55 12.24 21.69
N ALA A 40 -1.99 13.44 21.57
CA ALA A 40 -0.90 13.75 20.64
C ALA A 40 0.41 12.99 20.96
N ASP A 41 0.57 12.50 22.19
CA ASP A 41 1.71 11.71 22.64
C ASP A 41 1.55 10.20 22.39
N THR A 42 0.45 9.78 21.75
CA THR A 42 0.18 8.39 21.36
C THR A 42 1.30 7.85 20.48
N LYS A 43 1.89 6.72 20.89
CA LYS A 43 2.93 5.98 20.14
C LYS A 43 2.35 4.82 19.34
N LYS A 44 1.25 4.23 19.81
CA LYS A 44 0.60 3.09 19.17
C LYS A 44 -0.89 3.34 19.02
N LEU A 45 -1.37 3.40 17.79
CA LEU A 45 -2.79 3.53 17.45
C LEU A 45 -3.27 2.30 16.68
N VAL A 46 -4.31 1.65 17.19
CA VAL A 46 -4.93 0.47 16.57
C VAL A 46 -6.40 0.77 16.30
N LEU A 47 -6.80 0.75 15.03
CA LEU A 47 -8.14 1.07 14.53
C LEU A 47 -8.73 -0.11 13.74
N ASN A 48 -8.32 -1.32 14.09
CA ASN A 48 -8.59 -2.50 13.27
C ASN A 48 -10.07 -2.93 13.30
N TYR A 49 -10.53 -3.52 12.20
CA TYR A 49 -11.84 -4.14 12.10
C TYR A 49 -12.99 -3.19 12.49
N ASN A 50 -12.92 -1.97 11.98
CA ASN A 50 -13.99 -0.97 12.06
C ASN A 50 -14.69 -0.83 10.69
N LYS A 51 -15.43 0.26 10.50
CA LYS A 51 -16.19 0.55 9.28
C LYS A 51 -15.71 1.86 8.62
N LEU A 52 -14.44 2.22 8.81
CA LEU A 52 -13.84 3.42 8.21
C LEU A 52 -13.85 3.26 6.68
N ARG A 53 -14.51 4.18 5.98
CA ARG A 53 -14.59 4.20 4.50
C ARG A 53 -13.66 5.23 3.88
N GLU A 54 -13.45 6.32 4.60
CA GLU A 54 -12.62 7.44 4.22
C GLU A 54 -11.81 7.91 5.44
N LEU A 55 -10.77 8.69 5.17
CA LEU A 55 -9.96 9.36 6.16
C LEU A 55 -10.03 10.84 5.86
N GLU A 56 -10.15 11.66 6.91
CA GLU A 56 -9.88 13.09 6.76
C GLU A 56 -8.40 13.29 6.40
N PRO A 57 -8.05 14.22 5.50
CA PRO A 57 -6.65 14.44 5.12
C PRO A 57 -5.74 14.71 6.31
N THR A 58 -6.26 15.39 7.34
CA THR A 58 -5.49 15.75 8.54
C THR A 58 -5.64 14.75 9.70
N ALA A 59 -6.27 13.59 9.48
CA ALA A 59 -6.69 12.67 10.54
C ALA A 59 -5.59 12.27 11.54
N PHE A 60 -4.33 12.24 11.11
CA PHE A 60 -3.19 11.86 11.94
C PHE A 60 -2.15 12.97 12.13
N HIS A 61 -2.41 14.19 11.68
CA HIS A 61 -1.40 15.25 11.65
C HIS A 61 -0.91 15.69 13.02
N SER A 62 -1.74 15.57 14.06
CA SER A 62 -1.36 15.86 15.44
C SER A 62 -0.55 14.74 16.11
N LEU A 63 -0.45 13.56 15.49
CA LEU A 63 0.06 12.33 16.10
C LEU A 63 1.52 12.05 15.73
N SER A 64 2.37 13.08 15.75
CA SER A 64 3.79 13.01 15.33
C SER A 64 4.66 12.03 16.15
N LYS A 65 4.17 11.54 17.29
CA LYS A 65 4.84 10.55 18.14
C LYS A 65 4.52 9.10 17.79
N LEU A 66 3.61 8.86 16.84
CA LEU A 66 3.25 7.50 16.43
C LEU A 66 4.46 6.75 15.86
N THR A 67 4.65 5.54 16.38
CA THR A 67 5.58 4.54 15.86
C THR A 67 4.83 3.35 15.24
N TYR A 68 3.57 3.12 15.64
CA TYR A 68 2.73 2.04 15.13
C TYR A 68 1.34 2.56 14.79
N LEU A 69 0.90 2.32 13.55
CA LEU A 69 -0.45 2.62 13.08
C LEU A 69 -1.02 1.40 12.35
N SER A 70 -2.20 0.97 12.78
CA SER A 70 -2.90 -0.16 12.17
C SER A 70 -4.35 0.22 11.86
N LEU A 71 -4.70 0.13 10.58
CA LEU A 71 -6.02 0.36 9.99
C LEU A 71 -6.56 -0.92 9.34
N THR A 72 -6.04 -2.08 9.74
CA THR A 72 -6.36 -3.40 9.19
C THR A 72 -7.86 -3.68 9.23
N GLY A 73 -8.43 -4.25 8.16
CA GLY A 73 -9.80 -4.74 8.20
C GLY A 73 -10.86 -3.64 8.21
N ASN A 74 -10.59 -2.51 7.58
CA ASN A 74 -11.57 -1.43 7.37
C ASN A 74 -12.17 -1.50 5.96
N LYS A 75 -12.80 -0.42 5.49
CA LYS A 75 -13.44 -0.30 4.18
C LYS A 75 -12.85 0.84 3.36
N LEU A 76 -11.58 1.17 3.58
CA LEU A 76 -10.90 2.28 2.91
C LEU A 76 -10.75 1.95 1.42
N GLN A 77 -11.23 2.83 0.55
CA GLN A 77 -11.12 2.69 -0.91
C GLN A 77 -10.01 3.54 -1.51
N ALA A 78 -9.69 4.65 -0.85
CA ALA A 78 -8.61 5.57 -1.20
C ALA A 78 -7.96 6.12 0.06
N LEU A 79 -6.76 6.70 -0.11
CA LEU A 79 -6.05 7.44 0.92
C LEU A 79 -5.95 8.90 0.47
N PRO A 80 -6.27 9.88 1.34
CA PRO A 80 -6.01 11.28 1.03
C PRO A 80 -4.50 11.52 0.86
N ILE A 81 -4.14 12.42 -0.05
CA ILE A 81 -2.76 12.87 -0.22
C ILE A 81 -2.26 13.45 1.11
N GLY A 82 -1.04 13.07 1.51
CA GLY A 82 -0.37 13.61 2.69
C GLY A 82 -0.93 13.13 4.04
N VAL A 83 -1.90 12.20 4.08
CA VAL A 83 -2.54 11.75 5.34
C VAL A 83 -1.55 11.22 6.39
N PHE A 84 -0.38 10.75 5.96
CA PHE A 84 0.68 10.23 6.82
C PHE A 84 1.90 11.16 6.98
N ASP A 85 1.90 12.36 6.40
CA ASP A 85 3.11 13.20 6.27
C ASP A 85 3.74 13.60 7.61
N GLN A 86 2.93 13.73 8.65
CA GLN A 86 3.40 14.10 10.00
C GLN A 86 3.90 12.90 10.82
N LEU A 87 3.72 11.67 10.32
CA LEU A 87 4.06 10.42 11.02
C LEU A 87 5.54 10.05 10.82
N VAL A 88 6.44 11.02 10.97
CA VAL A 88 7.88 10.89 10.71
C VAL A 88 8.62 9.92 11.63
N ASN A 89 7.95 9.42 12.68
CA ASN A 89 8.46 8.41 13.61
C ASN A 89 7.89 7.01 13.37
N LEU A 90 7.03 6.83 12.36
CA LEU A 90 6.34 5.57 12.13
C LEU A 90 7.30 4.48 11.68
N THR A 91 7.20 3.31 12.31
CA THR A 91 8.00 2.12 12.01
C THR A 91 7.15 0.97 11.46
N ASP A 92 5.88 0.87 11.84
CA ASP A 92 4.95 -0.18 11.39
C ASP A 92 3.62 0.47 10.94
N LEU A 93 3.30 0.32 9.65
CA LEU A 93 2.06 0.77 9.05
C LEU A 93 1.30 -0.42 8.46
N ARG A 94 0.07 -0.64 8.93
CA ARG A 94 -0.80 -1.71 8.43
C ARG A 94 -2.08 -1.15 7.83
N LEU A 95 -2.24 -1.41 6.54
CA LEU A 95 -3.37 -1.01 5.70
C LEU A 95 -4.05 -2.23 5.06
N ASN A 96 -3.66 -3.44 5.45
CA ASN A 96 -4.17 -4.67 4.88
C ASN A 96 -5.64 -4.94 5.17
N ARG A 97 -6.27 -5.78 4.33
CA ARG A 97 -7.70 -6.10 4.40
C ARG A 97 -8.58 -4.83 4.31
N ASN A 98 -8.26 -3.96 3.36
CA ASN A 98 -9.08 -2.80 2.98
C ASN A 98 -9.58 -2.99 1.54
N GLN A 99 -10.00 -1.91 0.89
CA GLN A 99 -10.55 -1.91 -0.46
C GLN A 99 -9.77 -0.93 -1.36
N LEU A 100 -8.50 -0.68 -1.03
CA LEU A 100 -7.68 0.30 -1.74
C LEU A 100 -7.49 -0.14 -3.20
N THR A 101 -7.90 0.70 -4.14
CA THR A 101 -7.75 0.44 -5.59
C THR A 101 -6.51 1.10 -6.18
N SER A 102 -6.02 2.16 -5.54
CA SER A 102 -4.82 2.90 -5.92
C SER A 102 -4.14 3.53 -4.70
N LEU A 103 -2.90 3.98 -4.90
CA LEU A 103 -2.13 4.74 -3.92
C LEU A 103 -1.78 6.11 -4.51
N PRO A 104 -1.94 7.21 -3.77
CA PRO A 104 -1.43 8.50 -4.21
C PRO A 104 0.10 8.46 -4.36
N PRO A 105 0.68 9.10 -5.41
CA PRO A 105 2.12 9.25 -5.51
C PRO A 105 2.70 9.92 -4.25
N GLY A 106 3.82 9.40 -3.75
CA GLY A 106 4.53 9.96 -2.60
C GLY A 106 3.84 9.79 -1.24
N ILE A 107 2.75 9.01 -1.13
CA ILE A 107 1.98 8.83 0.12
C ILE A 107 2.80 8.29 1.31
N PHE A 108 3.98 7.70 1.04
CA PHE A 108 4.88 7.17 2.06
C PHE A 108 6.20 7.95 2.19
N ASP A 109 6.39 9.04 1.45
CA ASP A 109 7.70 9.71 1.31
C ASP A 109 8.27 10.25 2.64
N LYS A 110 7.39 10.62 3.58
CA LYS A 110 7.79 11.13 4.90
C LYS A 110 8.09 10.02 5.92
N LEU A 111 7.75 8.77 5.61
CA LEU A 111 7.86 7.63 6.52
C LEU A 111 9.26 6.99 6.47
N THR A 112 10.32 7.79 6.57
CA THR A 112 11.71 7.33 6.37
C THR A 112 12.23 6.38 7.45
N LYS A 113 11.49 6.20 8.55
CA LYS A 113 11.76 5.21 9.62
C LYS A 113 10.97 3.92 9.49
N LEU A 114 10.14 3.78 8.46
CA LEU A 114 9.26 2.63 8.30
C LEU A 114 10.09 1.36 8.06
N THR A 115 9.85 0.34 8.88
CA THR A 115 10.45 -0.99 8.78
C THR A 115 9.46 -2.04 8.28
N ARG A 116 8.16 -1.78 8.47
CA ARG A 116 7.08 -2.67 7.98
C ARG A 116 5.96 -1.88 7.31
N LEU A 117 5.59 -2.33 6.10
CA LEU A 117 4.44 -1.86 5.35
C LEU A 117 3.58 -3.05 4.91
N ASP A 118 2.36 -3.12 5.41
CA ASP A 118 1.44 -4.22 5.16
C ASP A 118 0.23 -3.71 4.34
N LEU A 119 0.23 -4.01 3.04
CA LEU A 119 -0.80 -3.63 2.06
C LEU A 119 -1.58 -4.86 1.54
N ASP A 120 -1.40 -6.02 2.17
CA ASP A 120 -2.04 -7.29 1.78
C ASP A 120 -3.56 -7.18 1.67
N ARG A 121 -4.18 -7.97 0.80
CA ARG A 121 -5.66 -8.09 0.71
C ARG A 121 -6.33 -6.73 0.48
N ASN A 122 -5.87 -6.03 -0.55
CA ASN A 122 -6.50 -4.83 -1.10
C ASN A 122 -6.93 -5.10 -2.54
N GLN A 123 -7.12 -4.06 -3.35
CA GLN A 123 -7.55 -4.18 -4.74
C GLN A 123 -6.63 -3.37 -5.66
N LEU A 124 -5.34 -3.23 -5.28
CA LEU A 124 -4.38 -2.42 -6.02
C LEU A 124 -4.10 -3.06 -7.38
N GLU A 125 -4.33 -2.31 -8.46
CA GLU A 125 -4.09 -2.76 -9.83
C GLU A 125 -2.71 -2.38 -10.35
N SER A 126 -2.14 -1.31 -9.80
CA SER A 126 -0.80 -0.79 -10.12
C SER A 126 -0.19 -0.07 -8.92
N LEU A 127 1.12 0.18 -8.99
CA LEU A 127 1.85 0.99 -8.03
C LEU A 127 2.36 2.27 -8.72
N PRO A 128 2.32 3.44 -8.06
CA PRO A 128 2.98 4.63 -8.57
C PRO A 128 4.49 4.43 -8.71
N GLN A 129 5.10 5.07 -9.72
CA GLN A 129 6.56 5.11 -9.86
C GLN A 129 7.21 5.67 -8.58
N GLY A 130 8.24 4.99 -8.07
CA GLY A 130 9.01 5.44 -6.92
C GLY A 130 8.27 5.41 -5.57
N ILE A 131 7.12 4.73 -5.49
CA ILE A 131 6.25 4.72 -4.29
C ILE A 131 6.98 4.28 -3.00
N PHE A 132 8.08 3.55 -3.11
CA PHE A 132 8.86 3.05 -1.98
C PHE A 132 10.28 3.65 -1.87
N ASP A 133 10.65 4.62 -2.72
CA ASP A 133 12.04 5.11 -2.84
C ASP A 133 12.60 5.71 -1.55
N LYS A 134 11.73 6.26 -0.70
CA LYS A 134 12.14 6.87 0.58
C LYS A 134 12.20 5.86 1.73
N LEU A 135 11.71 4.64 1.54
CA LEU A 135 11.56 3.61 2.58
C LEU A 135 12.84 2.76 2.72
N THR A 136 14.01 3.40 2.79
CA THR A 136 15.33 2.73 2.80
C THR A 136 15.59 1.84 4.02
N LYS A 137 14.75 1.91 5.06
CA LYS A 137 14.79 1.06 6.26
C LYS A 137 13.78 -0.09 6.25
N LEU A 138 13.01 -0.24 5.17
CA LEU A 138 11.96 -1.24 5.10
C LEU A 138 12.56 -2.65 5.09
N THR A 139 12.05 -3.51 5.98
CA THR A 139 12.48 -4.90 6.12
C THR A 139 11.38 -5.90 5.75
N ASP A 140 10.11 -5.49 5.85
CA ASP A 140 8.92 -6.31 5.57
C ASP A 140 7.93 -5.49 4.71
N LEU A 141 7.76 -5.90 3.45
CA LEU A 141 6.80 -5.33 2.51
C LEU A 141 5.83 -6.42 2.05
N ARG A 142 4.54 -6.20 2.26
CA ARG A 142 3.51 -7.17 1.87
C ARG A 142 2.49 -6.55 0.92
N LEU A 143 2.39 -7.13 -0.27
CA LEU A 143 1.52 -6.72 -1.37
C LEU A 143 0.66 -7.90 -1.87
N SER A 144 0.59 -8.99 -1.10
CA SER A 144 -0.14 -10.21 -1.51
C SER A 144 -1.65 -9.99 -1.56
N SER A 145 -2.35 -10.83 -2.32
CA SER A 145 -3.81 -10.74 -2.49
C SER A 145 -4.23 -9.33 -2.96
N ASN A 146 -3.62 -8.85 -4.02
CA ASN A 146 -4.00 -7.62 -4.72
C ASN A 146 -4.36 -7.97 -6.18
N LYS A 147 -4.40 -6.97 -7.06
CA LYS A 147 -4.70 -7.14 -8.49
C LYS A 147 -3.56 -6.60 -9.35
N LEU A 148 -2.33 -6.58 -8.84
CA LEU A 148 -1.19 -5.97 -9.52
C LEU A 148 -0.95 -6.69 -10.85
N GLN A 149 -1.05 -5.95 -11.95
CA GLN A 149 -0.88 -6.49 -13.30
C GLN A 149 0.58 -6.36 -13.79
N SER A 150 1.29 -5.37 -13.27
CA SER A 150 2.70 -5.12 -13.53
C SER A 150 3.35 -4.39 -12.35
N LEU A 151 4.68 -4.37 -12.34
CA LEU A 151 5.47 -3.59 -11.41
C LEU A 151 6.18 -2.45 -12.15
N PRO A 152 6.25 -1.23 -11.59
CA PRO A 152 7.06 -0.17 -12.17
C PRO A 152 8.56 -0.54 -12.18
N ASN A 153 9.29 -0.06 -13.18
CA ASN A 153 10.74 -0.26 -13.24
C ASN A 153 11.42 0.33 -11.99
N GLY A 154 12.29 -0.45 -11.36
CA GLY A 154 13.06 -0.03 -10.18
C GLY A 154 12.25 0.17 -8.91
N VAL A 155 10.99 -0.31 -8.84
CA VAL A 155 10.09 -0.10 -7.69
C VAL A 155 10.68 -0.56 -6.34
N PHE A 156 11.65 -1.48 -6.36
CA PHE A 156 12.31 -2.00 -5.17
C PHE A 156 13.78 -1.58 -5.02
N ASP A 157 14.32 -0.74 -5.91
CA ASP A 157 15.76 -0.44 -5.99
C ASP A 157 16.36 0.16 -4.72
N LYS A 158 15.55 0.90 -3.96
CA LYS A 158 15.99 1.56 -2.72
C LYS A 158 15.81 0.70 -1.47
N LEU A 159 15.21 -0.49 -1.59
CA LEU A 159 14.84 -1.36 -0.47
C LEU A 159 15.95 -2.36 -0.12
N THR A 160 17.18 -1.88 0.05
CA THR A 160 18.35 -2.75 0.27
C THR A 160 18.32 -3.53 1.59
N GLN A 161 17.49 -3.10 2.55
CA GLN A 161 17.28 -3.75 3.84
C GLN A 161 16.13 -4.77 3.83
N LEU A 162 15.44 -4.95 2.71
CA LEU A 162 14.24 -5.77 2.64
C LEU A 162 14.57 -7.24 2.83
N GLY A 163 14.00 -7.86 3.87
CA GLY A 163 14.14 -9.28 4.17
C GLY A 163 12.93 -10.11 3.75
N THR A 164 11.75 -9.49 3.68
CA THR A 164 10.49 -10.14 3.32
C THR A 164 9.74 -9.32 2.29
N LEU A 165 9.38 -9.96 1.17
CA LEU A 165 8.57 -9.39 0.11
C LEU A 165 7.49 -10.38 -0.32
N TYR A 166 6.22 -10.03 -0.13
CA TYR A 166 5.10 -10.85 -0.59
C TYR A 166 4.43 -10.23 -1.80
N LEU A 167 4.49 -10.93 -2.94
CA LEU A 167 3.85 -10.56 -4.20
C LEU A 167 2.84 -11.62 -4.68
N ASN A 168 2.66 -12.70 -3.92
CA ASN A 168 1.77 -13.78 -4.28
C ASN A 168 0.30 -13.37 -4.32
N ASP A 169 -0.53 -14.13 -5.04
CA ASP A 169 -1.97 -13.84 -5.22
C ASP A 169 -2.17 -12.43 -5.83
N ASN A 170 -1.63 -12.25 -7.03
CA ASN A 170 -1.73 -11.05 -7.85
C ASN A 170 -1.97 -11.44 -9.32
N GLN A 171 -1.83 -10.50 -10.25
CA GLN A 171 -2.06 -10.71 -11.69
C GLN A 171 -0.77 -10.48 -12.50
N LEU A 172 0.39 -10.69 -11.88
CA LEU A 172 1.68 -10.48 -12.52
C LEU A 172 1.94 -11.59 -13.55
N ARG A 173 2.27 -11.19 -14.77
CA ARG A 173 2.68 -12.11 -15.84
C ARG A 173 4.19 -12.18 -16.00
N SER A 174 4.89 -11.12 -15.61
CA SER A 174 6.34 -10.99 -15.62
C SER A 174 6.73 -9.96 -14.55
N VAL A 175 8.03 -9.82 -14.32
CA VAL A 175 8.57 -8.69 -13.55
C VAL A 175 9.54 -7.91 -14.46
N PRO A 176 9.71 -6.60 -14.25
CA PRO A 176 10.72 -5.83 -14.94
C PRO A 176 12.10 -6.48 -14.80
N LYS A 177 12.93 -6.30 -15.82
CA LYS A 177 14.34 -6.65 -15.73
C LYS A 177 14.96 -5.91 -14.53
N GLU A 178 15.83 -6.60 -13.78
CA GLU A 178 16.57 -6.05 -12.63
C GLU A 178 15.69 -5.72 -11.41
N ALA A 179 14.40 -6.10 -11.41
CA ALA A 179 13.43 -5.77 -10.35
C ALA A 179 13.88 -6.18 -8.92
N PHE A 180 14.70 -7.22 -8.78
CA PHE A 180 15.14 -7.76 -7.51
C PHE A 180 16.65 -7.64 -7.26
N ASP A 181 17.41 -6.99 -8.15
CA ASP A 181 18.87 -7.01 -8.12
C ASP A 181 19.44 -6.28 -6.89
N ASN A 182 18.73 -5.26 -6.41
CA ASN A 182 19.13 -4.47 -5.24
C ASN A 182 18.65 -5.07 -3.90
N LEU A 183 17.92 -6.18 -3.91
CA LEU A 183 17.36 -6.82 -2.71
C LEU A 183 18.40 -7.73 -2.01
N GLN A 184 19.50 -7.14 -1.55
CA GLN A 184 20.66 -7.87 -1.00
C GLN A 184 20.33 -8.70 0.26
N ASN A 185 19.36 -8.26 1.05
CA ASN A 185 18.99 -8.88 2.33
C ASN A 185 17.77 -9.79 2.25
N ILE A 186 17.20 -10.04 1.06
CA ILE A 186 15.97 -10.81 0.91
C ILE A 186 16.15 -12.25 1.41
N LYS A 187 15.19 -12.73 2.19
CA LYS A 187 15.15 -14.09 2.75
C LYS A 187 13.85 -14.83 2.45
N ASP A 188 12.75 -14.11 2.31
CA ASP A 188 11.45 -14.66 1.97
C ASP A 188 10.82 -13.83 0.86
N LEU A 189 10.65 -14.44 -0.32
CA LEU A 189 9.99 -13.84 -1.47
C LEU A 189 8.90 -14.79 -1.97
N ARG A 190 7.65 -14.35 -1.87
CA ARG A 190 6.47 -15.12 -2.30
C ARG A 190 5.97 -14.65 -3.64
N LEU A 191 5.89 -15.57 -4.59
CA LEU A 191 5.58 -15.35 -6.00
C LEU A 191 4.48 -16.28 -6.52
N GLU A 192 4.04 -17.24 -5.70
CA GLU A 192 2.97 -18.18 -6.03
C GLU A 192 1.65 -17.45 -6.36
N GLU A 193 0.70 -18.13 -6.98
CA GLU A 193 -0.61 -17.55 -7.30
C GLU A 193 -0.51 -16.26 -8.13
N ASN A 194 0.39 -16.25 -9.12
CA ASN A 194 0.46 -15.25 -10.18
C ASN A 194 0.46 -15.97 -11.53
N PRO A 195 -0.22 -15.41 -12.55
CA PRO A 195 -0.29 -16.01 -13.88
C PRO A 195 1.00 -15.73 -14.68
N TRP A 196 2.14 -16.28 -14.25
CA TRP A 196 3.44 -16.08 -14.90
C TRP A 196 3.42 -16.55 -16.36
N ASP A 197 3.67 -15.65 -17.31
CA ASP A 197 3.69 -15.95 -18.73
C ASP A 197 5.07 -16.47 -19.16
N CYS A 198 5.20 -17.79 -19.12
CA CYS A 198 6.45 -18.47 -19.45
C CYS A 198 6.69 -18.66 -20.95
N SER A 199 5.74 -18.28 -21.80
CA SER A 199 5.93 -18.27 -23.25
C SER A 199 6.74 -17.06 -23.74
N CYS A 200 6.88 -16.07 -22.85
CA CYS A 200 7.49 -14.78 -23.13
C CYS A 200 8.93 -14.67 -22.68
N ARG A 201 9.79 -14.03 -23.48
CA ARG A 201 11.20 -13.78 -23.13
C ARG A 201 11.40 -12.95 -21.86
N ASP A 202 10.44 -12.12 -21.47
CA ASP A 202 10.50 -11.34 -20.22
C ASP A 202 10.64 -12.23 -18.97
N ILE A 203 10.12 -13.47 -19.01
CA ILE A 203 10.23 -14.42 -17.88
C ILE A 203 11.67 -14.85 -17.60
N LEU A 204 12.57 -14.70 -18.57
CA LEU A 204 13.94 -15.19 -18.48
C LEU A 204 14.71 -14.54 -17.33
N TYR A 205 14.46 -13.27 -17.05
CA TYR A 205 15.03 -12.58 -15.90
C TYR A 205 14.62 -13.28 -14.60
N LEU A 206 13.31 -13.46 -14.38
CA LEU A 206 12.78 -14.08 -13.18
C LEU A 206 13.33 -15.50 -13.00
N ARG A 207 13.27 -16.32 -14.06
CA ARG A 207 13.80 -17.69 -14.05
C ARG A 207 15.28 -17.73 -13.69
N ASN A 208 16.11 -16.87 -14.29
CA ASN A 208 17.54 -16.84 -14.01
C ASN A 208 17.82 -16.37 -12.57
N TRP A 209 17.09 -15.37 -12.09
CA TRP A 209 17.21 -14.88 -10.72
C TRP A 209 16.83 -15.97 -9.71
N ILE A 210 15.73 -16.72 -9.95
CA ILE A 210 15.32 -17.83 -9.08
C ILE A 210 16.42 -18.90 -9.03
N ARG A 211 17.02 -19.28 -10.17
CA ARG A 211 18.14 -20.24 -10.22
C ARG A 211 19.34 -19.78 -9.40
N GLU A 212 19.69 -18.50 -9.48
CA GLU A 212 20.82 -17.94 -8.73
C GLU A 212 20.55 -17.92 -7.22
N LYS A 213 19.31 -17.65 -6.82
CA LYS A 213 18.92 -17.49 -5.41
C LYS A 213 18.42 -18.78 -4.74
N GLN A 214 18.34 -19.88 -5.47
CA GLN A 214 17.89 -21.17 -4.97
C GLN A 214 18.67 -21.58 -3.70
N GLY A 215 17.94 -21.97 -2.65
CA GLY A 215 18.51 -22.32 -1.34
C GLY A 215 18.93 -21.13 -0.46
N ASN A 216 18.96 -19.90 -0.97
CA ASN A 216 19.28 -18.69 -0.21
C ASN A 216 18.03 -17.84 0.12
N VAL A 217 17.01 -17.90 -0.73
CA VAL A 217 15.73 -17.19 -0.56
C VAL A 217 14.62 -18.21 -0.55
N SER A 218 13.72 -18.12 0.42
CA SER A 218 12.61 -19.06 0.61
C SER A 218 11.44 -18.71 -0.31
N ASN A 219 10.67 -19.74 -0.71
CA ASN A 219 9.41 -19.67 -1.46
C ASN A 219 9.49 -19.21 -2.93
N ILE A 220 10.68 -18.93 -3.44
CA ILE A 220 10.86 -18.46 -4.82
C ILE A 220 10.59 -19.57 -5.85
N GLU A 221 10.75 -20.83 -5.47
CA GLU A 221 10.50 -21.99 -6.32
C GLU A 221 9.02 -22.29 -6.54
N ALA A 222 8.13 -21.66 -5.76
CA ALA A 222 6.68 -21.79 -5.88
C ALA A 222 6.08 -20.96 -7.03
N ALA A 223 6.89 -20.23 -7.79
CA ALA A 223 6.46 -19.55 -8.99
C ALA A 223 6.22 -20.56 -10.12
N GLU A 224 4.96 -20.69 -10.57
CA GLU A 224 4.54 -21.61 -11.62
C GLU A 224 3.97 -20.85 -12.83
N CYS A 225 4.21 -21.39 -14.02
CA CYS A 225 3.71 -20.85 -15.27
C CYS A 225 2.18 -20.95 -15.33
N ALA A 226 1.53 -19.92 -15.88
CA ALA A 226 0.08 -19.88 -16.03
C ALA A 226 -0.49 -21.03 -16.90
N VAL A 227 0.33 -21.55 -17.81
CA VAL A 227 0.00 -22.67 -18.69
C VAL A 227 0.84 -23.87 -18.26
N ASP A 228 0.20 -25.02 -18.11
CA ASP A 228 0.77 -26.32 -17.75
C ASP A 228 1.42 -26.41 -16.36
N ASN A 229 1.33 -25.37 -15.51
CA ASN A 229 1.84 -25.32 -14.13
C ASN A 229 3.32 -25.72 -14.00
N LYS A 230 4.10 -25.56 -15.06
CA LYS A 230 5.54 -25.83 -15.03
C LYS A 230 6.20 -24.81 -14.11
N ALA A 231 7.15 -25.24 -13.28
CA ALA A 231 7.89 -24.29 -12.44
C ALA A 231 8.66 -23.28 -13.30
N VAL A 232 8.61 -21.99 -12.96
CA VAL A 232 9.32 -20.93 -13.68
C VAL A 232 10.83 -21.22 -13.74
N LEU A 233 11.38 -21.83 -12.69
CA LEU A 233 12.79 -22.27 -12.61
C LEU A 233 13.20 -23.21 -13.77
N GLU A 234 12.27 -24.02 -14.29
CA GLU A 234 12.53 -25.05 -15.31
C GLU A 234 12.38 -24.55 -16.75
N ILE A 235 11.97 -23.29 -16.93
CA ILE A 235 11.77 -22.71 -18.26
C ILE A 235 13.09 -22.59 -19.00
N THR A 236 13.07 -23.01 -20.28
CA THR A 236 14.19 -22.88 -21.21
C THR A 236 14.01 -21.66 -22.11
N GLU A 237 15.05 -21.24 -22.83
CA GLU A 237 14.93 -20.14 -23.79
C GLU A 237 14.04 -20.52 -24.98
N LYS A 238 13.97 -21.82 -25.29
CA LYS A 238 13.08 -22.36 -26.31
C LYS A 238 11.61 -22.29 -25.88
N ASP A 239 11.33 -22.52 -24.59
CA ASP A 239 9.98 -22.38 -24.04
C ASP A 239 9.53 -20.90 -24.08
N ALA A 240 10.44 -19.97 -23.76
CA ALA A 240 10.24 -18.53 -23.75
C ALA A 240 10.65 -17.85 -25.07
N ALA A 241 10.16 -18.37 -26.20
CA ALA A 241 10.61 -17.95 -27.53
C ALA A 241 9.98 -16.64 -28.03
N SER A 242 8.85 -16.20 -27.47
CA SER A 242 8.11 -15.02 -27.94
C SER A 242 8.72 -13.73 -27.40
N ASP A 243 9.00 -12.78 -28.29
CA ASP A 243 9.29 -11.39 -27.92
C ASP A 243 7.98 -10.67 -27.63
N CYS A 244 7.58 -10.61 -26.35
CA CYS A 244 6.40 -9.85 -25.96
C CYS A 244 6.82 -8.49 -25.44
N VAL A 245 6.00 -7.49 -25.79
CA VAL A 245 6.07 -6.19 -25.16
C VAL A 245 5.16 -6.26 -23.95
N SER A 246 5.74 -6.33 -22.74
CA SER A 246 4.98 -6.02 -21.52
C SER A 246 4.24 -4.70 -21.74
N PRO A 247 2.94 -4.58 -21.42
CA PRO A 247 2.22 -3.32 -21.59
C PRO A 247 2.91 -2.24 -20.75
N ASN A 248 3.72 -1.41 -21.40
CA ASN A 248 4.36 -0.26 -20.78
C ASN A 248 3.27 0.58 -20.13
N THR A 249 3.43 0.84 -18.84
CA THR A 249 2.64 1.79 -18.06
C THR A 249 2.94 3.21 -18.55
N THR A 250 2.42 3.56 -19.71
CA THR A 250 2.38 4.96 -20.18
C THR A 250 0.95 5.31 -20.56
N THR A 251 0.07 5.30 -19.56
CA THR A 251 -1.13 6.12 -19.62
C THR A 251 -1.14 6.97 -18.36
N ALA A 252 -0.45 8.11 -18.44
CA ALA A 252 -0.73 9.21 -17.54
C ALA A 252 -2.23 9.51 -17.65
N ILE A 253 -2.97 9.34 -16.56
CA ILE A 253 -4.35 9.78 -16.46
C ILE A 253 -4.34 11.28 -16.75
N PRO A 254 -5.13 11.79 -17.71
CA PRO A 254 -5.29 13.23 -17.87
C PRO A 254 -5.83 13.78 -16.55
N ILE A 255 -5.08 14.67 -15.91
CA ILE A 255 -5.59 15.46 -14.80
C ILE A 255 -6.76 16.24 -15.39
N GLY A 256 -7.98 15.80 -15.11
CA GLY A 256 -9.18 16.52 -15.45
C GLY A 256 -9.07 17.92 -14.85
N THR A 257 -8.97 18.91 -15.71
CA THR A 257 -9.06 20.32 -15.32
C THR A 257 -10.38 20.50 -14.60
N MET A 258 -10.35 20.71 -13.28
CA MET A 258 -11.51 21.23 -12.58
C MET A 258 -11.78 22.62 -13.14
N THR A 259 -12.86 22.73 -13.91
CA THR A 259 -13.46 24.02 -14.24
C THR A 259 -13.89 24.68 -12.93
N PRO A 260 -13.50 25.94 -12.66
CA PRO A 260 -14.06 26.67 -11.53
C PRO A 260 -15.56 26.84 -11.77
N ALA A 261 -16.37 26.54 -10.75
CA ALA A 261 -17.79 26.86 -10.75
C ALA A 261 -17.95 28.36 -11.02
N SER A 262 -18.58 28.70 -12.15
CA SER A 262 -19.03 30.04 -12.44
C SER A 262 -20.10 30.43 -11.43
N VAL A 263 -19.77 31.42 -10.59
CA VAL A 263 -20.71 32.11 -9.71
C VAL A 263 -21.69 32.85 -10.62
N ILE A 264 -22.96 32.46 -10.60
CA ILE A 264 -24.04 33.24 -11.20
C ILE A 264 -24.37 34.33 -10.18
N TYR A 265 -23.97 35.56 -10.50
CA TYR A 265 -24.52 36.78 -9.92
C TYR A 265 -25.61 37.32 -10.85
N ASP A 266 -26.57 38.01 -10.24
CA ASP A 266 -27.67 38.80 -10.83
C ASP A 266 -28.93 37.97 -11.20
N ASP A 267 -30.14 38.29 -10.78
CA ASP A 267 -30.76 39.62 -10.76
C ASP A 267 -31.62 39.92 -9.51
N ILE A 268 -31.46 41.16 -9.02
CA ILE A 268 -32.32 41.83 -8.06
C ILE A 268 -33.56 42.34 -8.82
N HIS A 269 -34.75 41.89 -8.43
CA HIS A 269 -35.99 42.50 -8.89
C HIS A 269 -36.24 43.83 -8.17
N GLU A 270 -36.12 44.94 -8.90
CA GLU A 270 -36.69 46.23 -8.54
C GLU A 270 -38.22 46.14 -8.48
N ILE A 271 -38.78 46.52 -7.33
CA ILE A 271 -40.20 46.79 -7.13
C ILE A 271 -40.46 48.22 -7.61
N LYS A 272 -41.33 48.41 -8.63
CA LYS A 272 -41.96 49.70 -8.92
C LYS A 272 -43.41 49.69 -8.44
N VAL A 273 -43.69 50.60 -7.51
CA VAL A 273 -45.02 50.96 -7.00
C VAL A 273 -45.53 52.16 -7.79
N PRO A 274 -46.84 52.22 -8.08
CA PRO A 274 -47.63 53.43 -7.93
C PRO A 274 -48.52 53.37 -6.70
#